data_AF-A0A0C3EY21-F1
#
_entry.id   AF-A0A0C3EY21-F1
#
_cell.length_a   1.000
_cell.length_b   1.000
_cell.length_c   1.000
_cell.angle_alpha   90.00
_cell.angle_beta   90.00
_cell.angle_gamma   90.00
#
_symmetry.space_group_name_H-M   'P 1'
#
loop_
_entity.id
_entity.type
_entity.pdbx_description
1 polymer ?
#
loop_
_entity_poly.entity_id
_entity_poly.type
_entity_poly.pdbx_seq_one_letter_code
_entity_poly.pdbx_strand_id
1 'polypeptide(L)'
;EPALGLGWAYFVNNGPYSDFIKEYVDEEEIGTCVGFQALLNMLTKKLKGLRATGMAAVSCACHQLFRGLGLGDLQKGERQCNMDYLFTSSIAGCGLKLVTISYDVGCQWFKKFWDRVQHLPVALEFSLPFMTIHSLVPKFHLQSHVEACHSAFSFNFFRGRGRTDGEGVERNWDGLNGQAPSTSEMLPGGRWDTLDDCCGWANWRKTMGLGAYPLL
;
A
#
# COMPACT_ATOMS: atom_id res chain seq x y z
N GLU A 1 -2.69 -21.89 -14.56
CA GLU A 1 -4.09 -21.65 -14.18
C GLU A 1 -4.39 -20.17 -14.33
N PRO A 2 -5.39 -19.79 -15.12
CA PRO A 2 -5.82 -18.40 -15.25
C PRO A 2 -6.52 -17.96 -13.95
N ALA A 3 -6.33 -16.70 -13.53
CA ALA A 3 -7.15 -16.14 -12.46
C ALA A 3 -8.54 -15.80 -12.98
N LEU A 4 -9.55 -15.84 -12.10
CA LEU A 4 -10.94 -15.61 -12.47
C LEU A 4 -11.25 -14.14 -12.78
N GLY A 5 -10.58 -13.20 -12.12
CA GLY A 5 -10.89 -11.76 -12.21
C GLY A 5 -9.67 -10.85 -12.06
N LEU A 6 -8.66 -11.00 -12.92
CA LEU A 6 -7.43 -10.18 -12.87
C LEU A 6 -7.73 -8.68 -12.92
N GLY A 7 -7.44 -7.97 -11.83
CA GLY A 7 -7.68 -6.54 -11.73
C GLY A 7 -9.16 -6.16 -11.61
N TRP A 8 -10.02 -7.06 -11.12
CA TRP A 8 -11.45 -6.78 -10.91
C TRP A 8 -11.81 -6.55 -9.44
N ALA A 9 -10.90 -6.85 -8.50
CA ALA A 9 -11.11 -6.74 -7.06
C ALA A 9 -9.97 -5.95 -6.38
N TYR A 10 -9.26 -6.54 -5.42
CA TYR A 10 -8.25 -5.86 -4.60
C TYR A 10 -6.87 -5.91 -5.25
N PHE A 11 -6.50 -7.06 -5.83
CA PHE A 11 -5.26 -7.19 -6.60
C PHE A 11 -5.31 -6.38 -7.89
N VAL A 12 -4.20 -5.71 -8.20
CA VAL A 12 -3.99 -5.11 -9.53
C VAL A 12 -3.91 -6.20 -10.60
N ASN A 13 -4.17 -5.82 -11.85
CA ASN A 13 -3.87 -6.72 -12.96
C ASN A 13 -2.36 -7.02 -12.98
N ASN A 14 -2.01 -8.28 -12.72
CA ASN A 14 -0.63 -8.69 -12.54
C ASN A 14 0.23 -8.53 -13.81
N GLY A 15 -0.36 -8.58 -15.02
CA GLY A 15 0.40 -8.44 -16.27
C GLY A 15 1.05 -7.06 -16.40
N PRO A 16 0.26 -5.98 -16.58
CA PRO A 16 0.78 -4.62 -16.66
C PRO A 16 1.62 -4.22 -15.44
N TYR A 17 1.22 -4.66 -14.24
CA TYR A 17 1.99 -4.41 -13.02
C TYR A 17 3.37 -5.06 -13.08
N SER A 18 3.46 -6.35 -13.42
CA SER A 18 4.74 -7.04 -13.49
C SER A 18 5.64 -6.49 -14.59
N ASP A 19 5.06 -6.06 -15.71
CA ASP A 19 5.83 -5.46 -16.80
C ASP A 19 6.43 -4.11 -16.40
N PHE A 20 5.65 -3.24 -15.76
CA PHE A 20 6.17 -1.99 -15.19
C PHE A 20 7.30 -2.26 -14.19
N ILE A 21 7.08 -3.15 -13.23
CA ILE A 21 8.04 -3.39 -12.14
C ILE A 21 9.37 -3.97 -12.63
N LYS A 22 9.42 -4.65 -13.78
CA LYS A 22 10.66 -5.15 -14.38
C LYS A 22 11.59 -4.03 -14.83
N GLU A 23 11.06 -2.86 -15.19
CA GLU A 23 11.86 -1.74 -15.67
C GLU A 23 12.63 -1.03 -14.54
N TYR A 24 12.16 -1.18 -13.29
CA TYR A 24 12.69 -0.49 -12.11
C TYR A 24 13.34 -1.47 -11.11
N VAL A 25 13.94 -2.56 -11.60
CA VAL A 25 14.54 -3.59 -10.74
C VAL A 25 15.80 -3.12 -10.02
N ASP A 26 16.57 -2.26 -10.67
CA ASP A 26 17.89 -1.82 -10.22
C ASP A 26 17.88 -0.44 -9.55
N GLU A 27 16.70 0.13 -9.27
CA GLU A 27 16.63 1.41 -8.55
C GLU A 27 17.12 1.27 -7.12
N GLU A 28 18.12 2.08 -6.76
CA GLU A 28 18.62 2.14 -5.39
C GLU A 28 17.68 2.95 -4.49
N GLU A 29 17.30 2.34 -3.37
CA GLU A 29 16.50 3.01 -2.34
C GLU A 29 17.41 3.68 -1.31
N ILE A 30 17.54 5.00 -1.43
CA ILE A 30 18.32 5.79 -0.48
C ILE A 30 17.45 6.10 0.75
N GLY A 31 17.77 5.48 1.87
CA GLY A 31 17.14 5.76 3.17
C GLY A 31 17.84 6.88 3.94
N THR A 32 17.16 8.00 4.17
CA THR A 32 17.74 9.13 4.94
C THR A 32 17.36 9.14 6.42
N CYS A 33 16.42 8.30 6.87
CA CYS A 33 16.09 8.16 8.30
C CYS A 33 16.68 6.87 8.86
N VAL A 34 17.50 7.02 9.91
CA VAL A 34 18.40 5.98 10.43
C VAL A 34 17.65 4.78 11.03
N GLY A 35 16.49 5.00 11.67
CA GLY A 35 15.72 3.94 12.32
C GLY A 35 15.11 2.90 11.37
N PHE A 36 14.84 3.29 10.12
CA PHE A 36 14.12 2.43 9.17
C PHE A 36 15.04 1.56 8.30
N GLN A 37 16.33 1.92 8.18
CA GLN A 37 17.32 1.11 7.46
C GLN A 37 17.47 -0.31 8.05
N ALA A 38 17.30 -0.48 9.35
CA ALA A 38 17.34 -1.80 9.99
C ALA A 38 16.15 -2.70 9.60
N LEU A 39 14.95 -2.13 9.45
CA LEU A 39 13.73 -2.83 9.02
C LEU A 39 13.79 -3.20 7.53
N LEU A 40 14.22 -2.27 6.67
CA LEU A 40 14.41 -2.51 5.23
C LEU A 40 15.44 -3.63 4.98
N ASN A 41 16.51 -3.68 5.78
CA ASN A 41 17.52 -4.74 5.70
C ASN A 41 17.00 -6.13 6.13
N MET A 42 15.99 -6.20 7.02
CA MET A 42 15.36 -7.48 7.38
C MET A 42 14.40 -7.99 6.31
N LEU A 43 13.65 -7.09 5.66
CA LEU A 43 12.69 -7.41 4.59
C LEU A 43 13.38 -7.84 3.28
N THR A 44 14.67 -7.53 3.12
CA THR A 44 15.49 -7.86 1.94
C THR A 44 16.30 -9.15 2.08
N LYS A 45 16.07 -9.96 3.13
CA LYS A 45 16.67 -11.30 3.22
C LYS A 45 16.38 -12.07 1.92
N LYS A 46 17.45 -12.45 1.22
CA LYS A 46 17.39 -13.07 -0.12
C LYS A 46 16.71 -14.44 -0.07
N LEU A 47 15.39 -14.45 -0.20
CA LEU A 47 14.63 -15.65 -0.52
C LEU A 47 14.77 -15.91 -2.01
N LYS A 48 15.46 -16.99 -2.39
CA LYS A 48 15.63 -17.41 -3.79
C LYS A 48 14.53 -18.40 -4.18
N GLY A 49 14.07 -18.33 -5.42
CA GLY A 49 13.11 -19.29 -5.98
C GLY A 49 11.64 -19.03 -5.64
N LEU A 50 11.33 -17.99 -4.87
CA LEU A 50 9.95 -17.58 -4.62
C LEU A 50 9.44 -16.70 -5.77
N ARG A 51 8.19 -16.91 -6.17
CA ARG A 51 7.50 -16.05 -7.14
C ARG A 51 7.13 -14.69 -6.54
N ALA A 52 6.78 -14.66 -5.26
CA ALA A 52 6.54 -13.46 -4.47
C ALA A 52 7.17 -13.64 -3.09
N THR A 53 7.89 -12.63 -2.59
CA THR A 53 8.47 -12.62 -1.25
C THR A 53 7.51 -12.06 -0.20
N GLY A 54 6.40 -11.47 -0.65
CA GLY A 54 5.39 -10.84 0.17
C GLY A 54 4.35 -10.14 -0.70
N MET A 55 3.52 -9.33 -0.08
CA MET A 55 2.53 -8.50 -0.74
C MET A 55 2.47 -7.12 -0.08
N ALA A 56 2.13 -6.11 -0.86
CA ALA A 56 1.80 -4.79 -0.36
C ALA A 56 0.30 -4.53 -0.55
N ALA A 57 -0.28 -3.69 0.31
CA ALA A 57 -1.67 -3.27 0.21
C ALA A 57 -1.84 -1.79 0.52
N VAL A 58 -2.82 -1.19 -0.15
CA VAL A 58 -3.37 0.10 0.21
C VAL A 58 -4.72 -0.12 0.90
N SER A 59 -4.91 0.54 2.04
CA SER A 59 -6.18 0.52 2.77
C SER A 59 -6.66 1.93 3.09
N CYS A 60 -7.97 2.08 3.27
CA CYS A 60 -8.56 3.33 3.75
C CYS A 60 -8.16 3.55 5.21
N ALA A 61 -7.42 4.60 5.53
CA ALA A 61 -7.01 4.88 6.90
C ALA A 61 -8.18 5.14 7.88
N CYS A 62 -9.33 5.61 7.37
CA CYS A 62 -10.51 5.91 8.20
C CYS A 62 -11.32 4.65 8.55
N HIS A 63 -11.58 3.80 7.56
CA HIS A 63 -12.47 2.64 7.70
C HIS A 63 -11.71 1.31 7.76
N GLN A 64 -10.40 1.36 7.54
CA GLN A 64 -9.48 0.21 7.50
C GLN A 64 -9.91 -0.85 6.47
N LEU A 65 -10.56 -0.41 5.39
CA LEU A 65 -10.97 -1.27 4.29
C LEU A 65 -9.83 -1.39 3.28
N PHE A 66 -9.53 -2.60 2.82
CA PHE A 66 -8.66 -2.79 1.65
C PHE A 66 -9.24 -2.04 0.46
N ARG A 67 -8.38 -1.33 -0.28
CA ARG A 67 -8.76 -0.60 -1.48
C ARG A 67 -8.73 -1.53 -2.68
N GLY A 68 -9.73 -1.38 -3.55
CA GLY A 68 -9.71 -2.02 -4.87
C GLY A 68 -8.46 -1.59 -5.64
N LEU A 69 -7.87 -2.53 -6.38
CA LEU A 69 -6.62 -2.33 -7.13
C LEU A 69 -5.46 -1.76 -6.31
N GLY A 70 -5.47 -1.99 -5.01
CA GLY A 70 -4.45 -1.52 -4.07
C GLY A 70 -3.50 -2.61 -3.59
N LEU A 71 -3.66 -3.86 -4.05
CA LEU A 71 -2.83 -4.99 -3.64
C LEU A 71 -1.94 -5.48 -4.79
N GLY A 72 -0.74 -5.91 -4.45
CA GLY A 72 0.15 -6.54 -5.42
C GLY A 72 1.29 -7.31 -4.77
N ASP A 73 1.84 -8.25 -5.54
CA ASP A 73 2.97 -9.05 -5.10
C ASP A 73 4.26 -8.26 -5.08
N LEU A 74 5.11 -8.58 -4.11
CA LEU A 74 6.45 -8.08 -3.95
C LEU A 74 7.44 -9.12 -4.47
N GLN A 75 8.31 -8.73 -5.40
CA GLN A 75 9.25 -9.64 -6.04
C GLN A 75 10.52 -9.84 -5.21
N LYS A 76 10.94 -8.81 -4.47
CA LYS A 76 12.16 -8.81 -3.67
C LYS A 76 12.02 -7.79 -2.54
N GLY A 77 11.07 -8.04 -1.65
CA GLY A 77 10.63 -7.07 -0.66
C GLY A 77 9.88 -5.90 -1.29
N GLU A 78 9.48 -4.96 -0.44
CA GLU A 78 8.84 -3.72 -0.85
C GLU A 78 9.84 -2.85 -1.61
N ARG A 79 9.39 -2.27 -2.73
CA ARG A 79 10.13 -1.22 -3.42
C ARG A 79 9.27 0.00 -3.70
N GLN A 80 9.88 1.15 -3.88
CA GLN A 80 9.19 2.40 -4.19
C GLN A 80 8.29 2.26 -5.44
N CYS A 81 8.78 1.62 -6.50
CA CYS A 81 8.00 1.36 -7.72
C CYS A 81 6.77 0.47 -7.47
N ASN A 82 6.88 -0.51 -6.56
CA ASN A 82 5.72 -1.32 -6.13
C ASN A 82 4.67 -0.40 -5.47
N MET A 83 5.10 0.45 -4.54
CA MET A 83 4.19 1.34 -3.80
C MET A 83 3.61 2.46 -4.66
N ASP A 84 4.37 3.01 -5.60
CA ASP A 84 3.89 4.04 -6.53
C ASP A 84 2.74 3.51 -7.39
N TYR A 85 2.92 2.32 -7.96
CA TYR A 85 1.91 1.68 -8.80
C TYR A 85 0.67 1.34 -7.98
N LEU A 86 0.82 0.67 -6.83
CA LEU A 86 -0.31 0.23 -6.03
C LEU A 86 -1.09 1.39 -5.42
N PHE A 87 -0.39 2.40 -4.91
CA PHE A 87 -1.03 3.62 -4.39
C PHE A 87 -1.82 4.30 -5.50
N THR A 88 -1.18 4.59 -6.62
CA THR A 88 -1.79 5.31 -7.75
C THR A 88 -2.97 4.53 -8.32
N SER A 89 -2.80 3.24 -8.57
CA SER A 89 -3.86 2.34 -9.01
C SER A 89 -5.06 2.36 -8.07
N SER A 90 -4.82 2.35 -6.76
CA SER A 90 -5.91 2.36 -5.77
C SER A 90 -6.67 3.69 -5.71
N ILE A 91 -6.10 4.80 -6.18
CA ILE A 91 -6.73 6.14 -6.18
C ILE A 91 -7.10 6.62 -7.58
N ALA A 92 -6.72 5.89 -8.63
CA ALA A 92 -7.10 6.19 -10.00
C ALA A 92 -8.63 6.24 -10.11
N GLY A 93 -9.15 7.28 -10.77
CA GLY A 93 -10.59 7.50 -10.89
C GLY A 93 -11.30 7.93 -9.60
N CYS A 94 -10.59 8.08 -8.47
CA CYS A 94 -11.20 8.62 -7.26
C CYS A 94 -11.38 10.13 -7.42
N GLY A 95 -12.62 10.60 -7.44
CA GLY A 95 -12.99 12.03 -7.51
C GLY A 95 -12.66 12.82 -6.23
N LEU A 96 -11.57 12.50 -5.54
CA LEU A 96 -11.13 13.13 -4.31
C LEU A 96 -10.23 14.34 -4.62
N LYS A 97 -10.48 15.47 -3.97
CA LYS A 97 -9.63 16.65 -4.08
C LYS A 97 -8.40 16.61 -3.17
N LEU A 98 -8.48 15.84 -2.09
CA LEU A 98 -7.46 15.77 -1.05
C LEU A 98 -7.28 14.33 -0.58
N VAL A 99 -6.08 13.79 -0.77
CA VAL A 99 -5.68 12.47 -0.30
C VAL A 99 -4.56 12.62 0.73
N THR A 100 -4.62 11.88 1.84
CA THR A 100 -3.42 11.59 2.63
C THR A 100 -3.15 10.13 2.59
N ILE A 101 -1.87 9.84 2.40
CA ILE A 101 -1.31 8.52 2.58
C ILE A 101 -0.61 8.47 3.94
N SER A 102 -0.93 7.42 4.69
CA SER A 102 -0.16 6.99 5.85
C SER A 102 0.81 5.93 5.37
N TYR A 103 2.12 6.13 5.58
CA TYR A 103 3.11 5.15 5.18
C TYR A 103 4.36 5.32 6.04
N ASP A 104 4.91 4.21 6.52
CA ASP A 104 6.05 4.19 7.43
C ASP A 104 7.22 5.00 6.89
N VAL A 105 7.60 4.79 5.64
CA VAL A 105 8.64 5.57 4.96
C VAL A 105 8.08 6.73 4.14
N GLY A 106 6.86 7.18 4.43
CA GLY A 106 6.19 8.25 3.70
C GLY A 106 7.03 9.52 3.58
N CYS A 107 7.79 9.88 4.62
CA CYS A 107 8.69 11.03 4.61
C CYS A 107 9.88 10.92 3.63
N GLN A 108 10.25 9.70 3.23
CA GLN A 108 11.31 9.43 2.27
C GLN A 108 10.71 9.17 0.89
N TRP A 109 9.74 8.26 0.82
CA TRP A 109 9.05 7.85 -0.40
C TRP A 109 8.46 9.04 -1.14
N PHE A 110 7.84 9.99 -0.43
CA PHE A 110 7.13 11.11 -1.05
C PHE A 110 8.05 12.16 -1.68
N LYS A 111 9.35 12.20 -1.32
CA LYS A 111 10.29 13.21 -1.83
C LYS A 111 10.42 13.20 -3.35
N LYS A 112 10.44 12.00 -3.95
CA LYS A 112 10.55 11.78 -5.40
C LYS A 112 9.27 11.23 -6.02
N PHE A 113 8.17 11.19 -5.26
CA PHE A 113 6.92 10.59 -5.72
C PHE A 113 6.40 11.25 -7.01
N TRP A 114 6.46 12.57 -7.09
CA TRP A 114 6.02 13.31 -8.29
C TRP A 114 6.93 13.14 -9.50
N ASP A 115 8.19 12.78 -9.30
CA ASP A 115 9.09 12.43 -10.41
C ASP A 115 8.76 11.01 -10.90
N ARG A 116 8.63 10.05 -9.96
CA ARG A 116 8.36 8.64 -10.28
C ARG A 116 6.98 8.41 -10.91
N VAL A 117 5.97 9.17 -10.49
CA VAL A 117 4.60 9.03 -11.03
C VAL A 117 4.53 9.36 -12.52
N GLN A 118 5.43 10.20 -13.05
CA GLN A 118 5.50 10.52 -14.48
C GLN A 118 5.90 9.33 -15.34
N HIS A 119 6.44 8.29 -14.72
CA HIS A 119 6.85 7.07 -15.38
C HIS A 119 5.82 5.95 -15.28
N LEU A 120 4.73 6.15 -14.53
CA LEU A 120 3.65 5.16 -14.44
C LEU A 120 2.93 5.01 -15.79
N PRO A 121 2.29 3.86 -16.04
CA PRO A 121 1.49 3.66 -17.25
C PRO A 121 0.40 4.72 -17.40
N VAL A 122 0.08 5.11 -18.64
CA VAL A 122 -0.96 6.13 -18.95
C VAL A 122 -2.30 5.83 -18.29
N ALA A 123 -2.67 4.55 -18.14
CA ALA A 123 -3.90 4.13 -17.48
C ALA A 123 -3.97 4.51 -15.98
N LEU A 124 -2.83 4.80 -15.37
CA LEU A 124 -2.65 5.19 -13.98
C LEU A 124 -2.41 6.70 -13.82
N GLU A 125 -2.28 7.45 -14.92
CA GLU A 125 -2.15 8.90 -14.85
C GLU A 125 -3.40 9.53 -14.21
N PHE A 126 -3.18 10.43 -13.26
CA PHE A 126 -4.22 11.30 -12.74
C PHE A 126 -4.04 12.71 -13.27
N SER A 127 -5.15 13.33 -13.67
CA SER A 127 -5.19 14.70 -14.17
C SER A 127 -4.91 15.70 -13.03
N LEU A 128 -3.64 16.04 -12.85
CA LEU A 128 -3.22 17.25 -12.13
C LEU A 128 -3.74 18.48 -12.90
N PRO A 129 -4.22 19.53 -12.21
CA PRO A 129 -3.91 19.91 -10.83
C PRO A 129 -5.02 19.61 -9.80
N PHE A 130 -5.97 18.71 -10.06
CA PHE A 130 -7.19 18.64 -9.24
C PHE A 130 -7.09 17.87 -7.92
N MET A 131 -6.01 17.11 -7.68
CA MET A 131 -5.85 16.30 -6.46
C MET A 131 -4.57 16.68 -5.69
N THR A 132 -4.74 17.11 -4.45
CA THR A 132 -3.63 17.36 -3.52
C THR A 132 -3.35 16.09 -2.72
N ILE A 133 -2.10 15.63 -2.74
CA ILE A 133 -1.66 14.44 -1.99
C ILE A 133 -0.67 14.87 -0.91
N HIS A 134 -0.87 14.38 0.31
CA HIS A 134 0.06 14.56 1.43
C HIS A 134 0.47 13.22 2.02
N SER A 135 1.76 12.99 2.17
CA SER A 135 2.25 11.86 2.94
C SER A 135 2.37 12.24 4.41
N LEU A 136 1.95 11.33 5.28
CA LEU A 136 2.17 11.35 6.72
C LEU A 136 2.78 10.00 7.15
N VAL A 137 3.36 9.95 8.34
CA VAL A 137 3.91 8.73 8.93
C VAL A 137 2.99 8.28 10.07
N PRO A 138 2.64 6.98 10.16
CA PRO A 138 1.83 6.47 11.25
C PRO A 138 2.40 6.81 12.64
N LYS A 139 1.54 6.99 13.63
CA LYS A 139 1.93 7.53 14.94
C LYS A 139 2.92 6.63 15.67
N PHE A 140 2.80 5.31 15.54
CA PHE A 140 3.72 4.37 16.17
C PHE A 140 5.12 4.48 15.57
N HIS A 141 5.18 4.60 14.25
CA HIS A 141 6.43 4.63 13.50
C HIS A 141 7.13 6.00 13.53
N LEU A 142 6.40 7.10 13.69
CA LEU A 142 6.93 8.47 13.58
C LEU A 142 8.15 8.74 14.47
N GLN A 143 8.18 8.19 15.69
CA GLN A 143 9.30 8.38 16.63
C GLN A 143 10.62 7.75 16.15
N SER A 144 10.56 6.77 15.25
CA SER A 144 11.75 6.15 14.65
C SER A 144 12.36 6.97 13.51
N HIS A 145 11.73 8.10 13.14
CA HIS A 145 12.27 9.04 12.16
C HIS A 145 13.11 10.12 12.81
N VAL A 146 13.89 10.84 11.98
CA VAL A 146 14.65 12.01 12.41
C VAL A 146 13.72 13.12 12.90
N GLU A 147 14.18 13.95 13.82
CA GLU A 147 13.38 15.00 14.48
C GLU A 147 12.65 15.92 13.49
N ALA A 148 13.30 16.27 12.37
CA ALA A 148 12.69 17.08 11.31
C ALA A 148 11.39 16.48 10.74
N CYS A 149 11.20 15.15 10.84
CA CYS A 149 9.99 14.48 10.39
C CYS A 149 8.84 14.56 11.40
N HIS A 150 9.13 14.70 12.71
CA HIS A 150 8.14 14.57 13.78
C HIS A 150 7.03 15.61 13.70
N SER A 151 7.33 16.81 13.21
CA SER A 151 6.31 17.84 13.00
C SER A 151 5.72 17.77 11.59
N ALA A 152 6.57 17.64 10.57
CA ALA A 152 6.17 17.75 9.16
C ALA A 152 5.26 16.59 8.69
N PHE A 153 5.42 15.39 9.25
CA PHE A 153 4.69 14.19 8.84
C PHE A 153 3.72 13.66 9.90
N SER A 154 3.44 14.44 10.95
CA SER A 154 2.53 14.02 12.02
C SER A 154 1.08 14.28 11.71
N PHE A 155 0.25 13.27 11.95
CA PHE A 155 -1.21 13.38 11.94
C PHE A 155 -1.76 14.43 12.89
N ASN A 156 -1.07 14.72 14.00
CA ASN A 156 -1.56 15.68 15.00
C ASN A 156 -1.46 17.14 14.54
N PHE A 157 -0.56 17.43 13.59
CA PHE A 157 -0.35 18.78 13.07
C PHE A 157 -0.97 18.99 11.69
N PHE A 158 -1.54 17.94 11.09
CA PHE A 158 -2.13 18.01 9.76
C PHE A 158 -3.64 18.24 9.81
N ARG A 159 -4.11 19.35 9.23
CA ARG A 159 -5.54 19.72 9.23
C ARG A 159 -6.37 18.77 8.37
N GLY A 160 -7.55 18.40 8.85
CA GLY A 160 -8.56 17.65 8.08
C GLY A 160 -8.41 16.13 8.10
N ARG A 161 -7.68 15.55 9.06
CA ARG A 161 -7.38 14.10 9.13
C ARG A 161 -8.10 13.32 10.23
N GLY A 162 -9.03 13.95 10.94
CA GLY A 162 -9.72 13.32 12.07
C GLY A 162 -8.76 12.80 13.14
N ARG A 163 -9.26 12.03 14.11
CA ARG A 163 -8.42 11.35 15.10
C ARG A 163 -8.01 9.97 14.59
N THR A 164 -7.11 9.94 13.60
CA THR A 164 -6.51 8.69 13.10
C THR A 164 -5.09 8.49 13.64
N ASP A 165 -4.67 7.24 13.72
CA ASP A 165 -3.31 6.82 14.06
C ASP A 165 -2.46 6.46 12.83
N GLY A 166 -3.09 6.22 11.68
CA GLY A 166 -2.41 5.79 10.46
C GLY A 166 -2.06 4.30 10.39
N GLU A 167 -2.41 3.50 11.40
CA GLU A 167 -2.02 2.08 11.61
C GLU A 167 -3.08 1.09 11.07
N GLY A 168 -3.91 1.53 10.13
CA GLY A 168 -5.03 0.72 9.64
C GLY A 168 -4.59 -0.54 8.89
N VAL A 169 -3.48 -0.45 8.16
CA VAL A 169 -2.96 -1.54 7.34
C VAL A 169 -2.35 -2.65 8.21
N GLU A 170 -1.68 -2.32 9.31
CA GLU A 170 -1.11 -3.31 10.25
C GLU A 170 -2.19 -4.18 10.91
N ARG A 171 -3.34 -3.58 11.25
CA ARG A 171 -4.51 -4.32 11.75
C ARG A 171 -5.13 -5.22 10.68
N ASN A 172 -5.02 -4.84 9.41
CA ASN A 172 -5.44 -5.70 8.30
C ASN A 172 -4.50 -6.89 8.12
N TRP A 173 -3.19 -6.67 8.29
CA TRP A 173 -2.20 -7.72 8.26
C TRP A 173 -2.39 -8.75 9.36
N ASP A 174 -2.69 -8.33 10.59
CA ASP A 174 -3.03 -9.25 11.69
C ASP A 174 -4.14 -10.25 11.28
N GLY A 175 -5.17 -9.77 10.59
CA GLY A 175 -6.25 -10.63 10.08
C GLY A 175 -5.88 -11.50 8.87
N LEU A 176 -4.96 -11.05 8.01
CA LEU A 176 -4.63 -11.73 6.75
C LEU A 176 -3.42 -12.67 6.84
N ASN A 177 -2.50 -12.43 7.78
CA ASN A 177 -1.23 -13.16 7.90
C ASN A 177 -1.41 -14.67 8.08
N GLY A 178 -2.53 -15.10 8.69
CA GLY A 178 -2.89 -16.52 8.80
C GLY A 178 -3.07 -17.25 7.47
N GLN A 179 -3.26 -16.52 6.36
CA GLN A 179 -3.41 -17.09 5.02
C GLN A 179 -2.08 -17.35 4.32
N ALA A 180 -0.97 -16.81 4.83
CA ALA A 180 0.33 -16.96 4.19
C ALA A 180 0.75 -18.44 4.00
N PRO A 181 0.61 -19.34 4.98
CA PRO A 181 0.93 -20.76 4.79
C PRO A 181 -0.02 -21.46 3.82
N SER A 182 -1.32 -21.13 3.85
CA SER A 182 -2.32 -21.75 2.98
C SER A 182 -2.15 -21.36 1.51
N THR A 183 -1.61 -20.17 1.25
CA THR A 183 -1.45 -19.63 -0.10
C THR A 183 -0.04 -19.79 -0.67
N SER A 184 0.92 -20.31 0.10
CA SER A 184 2.34 -20.36 -0.31
C SER A 184 2.60 -21.27 -1.51
N GLU A 185 1.89 -22.39 -1.59
CA GLU A 185 2.04 -23.41 -2.66
C GLU A 185 0.98 -23.29 -3.76
N MET A 186 0.09 -22.30 -3.67
CA MET A 186 -0.96 -22.09 -4.66
C MET A 186 -0.35 -21.58 -5.98
N LEU A 187 -0.96 -21.97 -7.10
CA LEU A 187 -0.68 -21.36 -8.39
C LEU A 187 -1.10 -19.88 -8.38
N PRO A 188 -0.52 -19.01 -9.24
CA PRO A 188 -0.70 -17.56 -9.13
C PRO A 188 -2.15 -17.12 -9.17
N GLY A 189 -2.93 -17.62 -10.13
CA GLY A 189 -4.34 -17.31 -10.27
C GLY A 189 -5.12 -17.65 -9.00
N GLY A 190 -5.07 -18.91 -8.57
CA GLY A 190 -5.74 -19.36 -7.36
C GLY A 190 -5.29 -18.62 -6.09
N ARG A 191 -4.01 -18.24 -5.99
CA ARG A 191 -3.51 -17.43 -4.88
C ARG A 191 -4.14 -16.03 -4.86
N TRP A 192 -4.15 -15.33 -6.00
CA TRP A 192 -4.74 -13.99 -6.08
C TRP A 192 -6.24 -14.03 -5.81
N ASP A 193 -6.95 -14.97 -6.41
CA ASP A 193 -8.40 -15.14 -6.20
C ASP A 193 -8.73 -15.44 -4.72
N THR A 194 -7.93 -16.30 -4.07
CA THR A 194 -8.09 -16.61 -2.63
C THR A 194 -7.84 -15.40 -1.74
N LEU A 195 -6.79 -14.62 -2.03
CA LEU A 195 -6.47 -13.43 -1.24
C LEU A 195 -7.48 -12.30 -1.48
N ASP A 196 -8.00 -12.16 -2.71
CA ASP A 196 -9.10 -11.25 -3.01
C ASP A 196 -10.36 -11.60 -2.21
N ASP A 197 -10.71 -12.89 -2.10
CA ASP A 197 -11.84 -13.35 -1.27
C ASP A 197 -11.61 -13.05 0.22
N CYS A 198 -10.40 -13.32 0.74
CA CYS A 198 -10.04 -12.99 2.12
C CYS A 198 -10.16 -11.48 2.42
N CYS A 199 -9.69 -10.64 1.50
CA CYS A 199 -9.83 -9.18 1.61
C CYS A 199 -11.31 -8.75 1.53
N GLY A 200 -12.08 -9.39 0.65
CA GLY A 200 -13.53 -9.21 0.51
C GLY A 200 -14.26 -9.51 1.81
N TRP A 201 -13.98 -10.64 2.43
CA TRP A 201 -14.54 -11.02 3.71
C TRP A 201 -14.14 -10.06 4.84
N ALA A 202 -12.87 -9.65 4.90
CA ALA A 202 -12.40 -8.70 5.91
C ALA A 202 -13.11 -7.34 5.79
N ASN A 203 -13.27 -6.84 4.56
CA ASN A 203 -14.03 -5.63 4.28
C ASN A 203 -15.51 -5.80 4.62
N TRP A 204 -16.13 -6.89 4.19
CA TRP A 204 -17.53 -7.19 4.48
C TRP A 204 -17.79 -7.15 5.98
N ARG A 205 -16.98 -7.84 6.79
CA ARG A 205 -17.09 -7.85 8.26
C ARG A 205 -17.04 -6.46 8.88
N LYS A 206 -16.22 -5.56 8.35
CA LYS A 206 -16.12 -4.18 8.83
C LYS A 206 -17.31 -3.33 8.40
N THR A 207 -17.90 -3.62 7.24
CA THR A 207 -19.10 -2.94 6.74
C THR A 207 -20.40 -3.46 7.33
N MET A 208 -20.40 -4.67 7.90
CA MET A 208 -21.56 -5.20 8.62
C MET A 208 -21.86 -4.34 9.85
N GLY A 209 -23.05 -3.73 9.89
CA GLY A 209 -23.47 -2.87 10.99
C GLY A 209 -22.90 -1.44 10.96
N LEU A 210 -22.15 -1.07 9.92
CA LEU A 210 -21.70 0.31 9.72
C LEU A 210 -22.94 1.21 9.55
N GLY A 211 -23.12 2.17 10.45
CA GLY A 211 -24.30 3.05 10.49
C GLY A 211 -25.52 2.50 11.23
N ALA A 212 -25.45 1.29 11.80
CA ALA A 212 -26.55 0.73 12.61
C ALA A 212 -26.71 1.43 13.98
N TYR A 213 -25.69 2.16 14.42
CA TYR A 213 -25.72 2.96 15.64
C TYR A 213 -25.26 4.39 15.30
N PRO A 214 -25.98 5.43 15.75
CA PRO A 214 -25.50 6.80 15.63
C PRO A 214 -24.15 6.91 16.33
N LEU A 215 -23.17 7.51 15.66
CA LEU A 215 -21.92 7.91 16.27
C LEU A 215 -22.26 8.93 17.38
N LEU A 216 -22.21 8.49 18.63
CA LEU A 216 -22.37 9.33 19.83
C LEU A 216 -21.26 10.38 19.91
#